data_AF-A0A8I2FWP7-F1
#
_entry.id   AF-A0A8I2FWP7-F1
#
_cell.length_a   1.000
_cell.length_b   1.000
_cell.length_c   1.000
_cell.angle_alpha   90.00
_cell.angle_beta   90.00
_cell.angle_gamma   90.00
#
_symmetry.space_group_name_H-M   'P 1'
#
loop_
_entity.id
_entity.type
_entity.pdbx_description
1 polymer ?
#
loop_
_entity_poly.entity_id
_entity_poly.type
_entity_poly.pdbx_seq_one_letter_code
_entity_poly.pdbx_strand_id
1 'polypeptide(L)' 'PTAPDLHLGHTVLIQKLKHFQDLGHQVLFLIGDYTGMIGDPTGVSETRKSLSRKEVLENAKTYERQVFK' A
#
# COMPACT_ATOMS: atom_id res chain seq x y z
N PRO A 1 1.85 2.25 5.38
CA PRO A 1 2.52 2.72 4.14
C PRO A 1 3.67 3.68 4.46
N THR A 2 4.88 3.39 3.96
CA THR A 2 6.10 4.20 4.20
C THR A 2 6.16 5.50 3.39
N ALA A 3 5.32 5.64 2.37
CA ALA A 3 5.16 6.85 1.56
C ALA A 3 3.66 7.20 1.46
N PRO A 4 3.30 8.49 1.22
CA PRO A 4 1.92 8.95 1.15
C PRO A 4 1.23 8.69 -0.20
N ASP A 5 1.99 8.46 -1.28
CA ASP A 5 1.44 8.41 -2.64
C ASP A 5 1.77 7.14 -3.41
N LEU A 6 0.76 6.64 -4.14
CA LEU A 6 0.94 5.69 -5.24
C LEU A 6 1.59 6.40 -6.42
N HIS A 7 2.91 6.21 -6.60
CA HIS A 7 3.61 6.64 -7.82
C HIS A 7 3.37 5.66 -8.98
N LEU A 8 3.76 6.06 -10.20
CA LEU A 8 3.58 5.30 -11.46
C LEU A 8 4.09 3.85 -11.43
N GLY A 9 4.97 3.50 -10.48
CA GLY A 9 5.46 2.13 -10.30
C GLY A 9 4.37 1.16 -9.82
N HIS A 10 3.28 1.66 -9.25
CA HIS A 10 2.15 0.84 -8.80
C HIS A 10 1.11 0.58 -9.88
N THR A 11 1.18 1.27 -11.03
CA THR A 11 0.18 1.17 -12.11
C THR A 11 0.01 -0.25 -12.62
N VAL A 12 1.11 -0.99 -12.81
CA VAL A 12 1.06 -2.38 -13.30
C VAL A 12 0.32 -3.30 -12.33
N LEU A 13 0.57 -3.13 -11.02
CA LEU A 13 -0.07 -3.94 -9.97
C LEU A 13 -1.57 -3.63 -9.88
N ILE A 14 -1.94 -2.35 -9.87
CA ILE A 14 -3.35 -1.93 -9.82
C ILE A 14 -4.12 -2.42 -11.05
N GLN A 15 -3.55 -2.28 -12.25
CA GLN A 15 -4.19 -2.82 -13.46
C GLN A 15 -4.36 -4.34 -13.39
N LYS A 16 -3.38 -5.07 -12.84
CA LYS A 16 -3.50 -6.52 -12.66
C LYS A 16 -4.65 -6.88 -11.70
N LEU A 17 -4.79 -6.17 -10.58
CA LEU A 17 -5.90 -6.34 -9.67
C LEU A 17 -7.25 -6.06 -10.35
N LYS A 18 -7.33 -5.01 -11.18
CA LYS A 18 -8.51 -4.71 -11.98
C LYS A 18 -8.86 -5.85 -12.94
N HIS A 19 -7.88 -6.45 -13.62
CA HIS A 19 -8.13 -7.62 -14.47
C HIS A 19 -8.72 -8.79 -13.68
N PHE A 20 -8.25 -9.04 -12.45
CA PHE A 20 -8.86 -10.06 -11.60
C PHE A 20 -10.32 -9.73 -11.26
N GLN A 21 -10.64 -8.46 -10.98
CA GLN A 21 -12.03 -8.04 -10.75
C GLN A 21 -12.89 -8.22 -12.00
N ASP A 22 -12.39 -7.88 -13.19
CA ASP A 22 -13.11 -8.00 -14.46
C ASP A 22 -13.38 -9.46 -14.83
N LEU A 23 -12.54 -10.38 -14.36
CA LEU A 23 -12.74 -11.83 -14.47
C LEU A 23 -13.68 -12.40 -13.39
N GLY A 24 -14.27 -11.55 -12.54
CA GLY A 24 -15.23 -11.94 -11.50
C GLY A 24 -14.62 -12.30 -10.14
N HIS A 25 -13.32 -12.06 -9.94
CA HIS A 25 -12.68 -12.32 -8.64
C HIS A 25 -12.85 -11.14 -7.67
N GLN A 26 -12.96 -11.46 -6.38
CA GLN A 26 -12.97 -10.45 -5.34
C GLN A 26 -11.53 -10.05 -4.99
N VAL A 27 -11.20 -8.76 -5.17
CA VAL A 27 -9.93 -8.19 -4.73
C VAL A 27 -10.12 -7.55 -3.36
N LEU A 28 -9.32 -7.98 -2.39
CA LEU A 28 -9.20 -7.31 -1.09
C LEU A 28 -7.91 -6.50 -1.08
N PHE A 29 -8.06 -5.17 -1.06
CA PHE A 29 -6.92 -4.26 -0.94
C PHE A 29 -6.55 -4.09 0.54
N LEU A 30 -5.52 -4.81 0.99
CA LEU A 30 -5.07 -4.78 2.38
C LEU A 30 -4.04 -3.67 2.59
N ILE A 31 -4.35 -2.72 3.49
CA ILE A 31 -3.40 -1.72 3.96
C ILE A 31 -2.76 -2.23 5.25
N GLY A 32 -1.50 -2.66 5.18
CA GLY A 32 -0.72 -3.09 6.34
C GLY A 32 -0.24 -1.90 7.18
N ASP A 33 -1.08 -1.38 8.07
CA ASP A 33 -0.72 -0.34 9.02
C ASP A 33 0.15 -0.90 10.17
N TYR A 34 -0.21 -2.06 10.69
CA TYR A 34 0.50 -2.76 11.77
C TYR A 34 1.84 -3.34 11.32
N THR A 35 1.88 -4.03 10.18
CA THR A 35 3.12 -4.55 9.60
C THR A 35 4.05 -3.43 9.14
N GLY A 36 3.50 -2.29 8.70
CA GLY A 36 4.26 -1.09 8.40
C GLY A 36 4.98 -0.47 9.61
N MET A 37 4.44 -0.65 10.83
CA MET A 37 5.10 -0.22 12.07
C MET A 37 6.23 -1.18 12.51
N ILE A 38 6.11 -2.47 12.19
CA ILE A 38 7.12 -3.49 12.50
C ILE A 38 8.28 -3.44 11.47
N GLY A 39 7.95 -3.12 10.22
CA GLY A 39 8.87 -3.15 9.09
C GLY A 39 8.91 -4.53 8.43
N ASP A 40 8.91 -4.55 7.10
CA ASP A 40 9.15 -5.76 6.31
C ASP A 40 10.68 -5.95 6.13
N PRO A 41 11.27 -7.06 6.63
CA PRO A 41 12.71 -7.28 6.55
C PRO A 41 13.21 -7.65 5.15
N THR A 42 12.30 -7.82 4.17
CA THR A 42 12.66 -8.34 2.86
C THR A 42 13.47 -7.31 2.05
N GLY A 43 14.79 -7.56 1.93
CA GLY A 43 15.65 -7.02 0.88
C GLY A 43 16.30 -5.64 1.06
N VAL A 44 16.26 -5.01 2.24
CA VAL A 44 16.89 -3.69 2.43
C VAL A 44 17.71 -3.64 3.73
N SER A 45 18.98 -3.23 3.62
CA SER A 45 19.97 -3.21 4.70
C SER A 45 19.94 -1.96 5.58
N GLU A 46 19.12 -0.96 5.26
CA GLU A 46 18.95 0.25 6.06
C GLU A 46 17.64 0.18 6.85
N THR A 47 17.74 0.37 8.17
CA THR A 47 16.60 0.55 9.07
C THR A 47 15.71 1.68 8.55
N ARG A 48 14.57 1.32 7.96
CA ARG A 48 13.54 2.28 7.55
C ARG A 48 13.14 3.11 8.77
N LYS A 49 13.01 4.44 8.61
CA LYS A 49 12.51 5.32 9.68
C LYS A 49 11.16 4.79 10.18
N SER A 50 11.05 4.50 11.47
CA SER A 50 9.78 4.10 12.09
C SER A 50 8.78 5.24 11.97
N LEU A 51 7.67 5.01 11.26
CA LEU A 51 6.58 5.97 11.17
C LEU A 51 5.72 5.91 12.43
N SER A 52 5.20 7.05 12.87
CA SER A 52 4.20 7.07 13.93
C SER A 52 2.87 6.49 13.42
N ARG A 53 2.08 5.93 14.33
CA ARG A 53 0.73 5.40 14.00
C ARG A 53 -0.15 6.43 13.31
N LYS A 54 -0.02 7.70 13.68
CA LYS A 54 -0.77 8.81 13.08
C LYS A 54 -0.40 9.02 11.62
N GLU A 55 0.89 9.00 11.29
CA GLU A 55 1.37 9.13 9.91
C GLU A 55 0.95 7.95 9.05
N VAL A 56 1.03 6.73 9.59
CA VAL A 56 0.58 5.52 8.89
C VAL A 56 -0.90 5.60 8.53
N LEU A 57 -1.75 6.07 9.45
CA LEU A 57 -3.18 6.26 9.23
C LEU A 57 -3.49 7.35 8.20
N GLU A 58 -2.78 8.47 8.22
CA GLU A 58 -2.96 9.53 7.20
C GLU A 58 -2.53 9.06 5.81
N ASN A 59 -1.40 8.33 5.71
CA ASN A 59 -0.96 7.73 4.44
C ASN A 59 -1.99 6.71 3.92
N ALA A 60 -2.58 5.90 4.81
CA ALA A 60 -3.61 4.92 4.44
C ALA A 60 -4.84 5.58 3.79
N LYS A 61 -5.30 6.72 4.33
CA LYS A 61 -6.42 7.48 3.75
C LYS A 61 -6.15 7.97 2.34
N THR A 62 -4.91 8.39 2.06
CA THR A 62 -4.53 8.83 0.71
C THR A 62 -4.50 7.67 -0.28
N TYR A 63 -3.99 6.51 0.14
CA TYR A 63 -3.99 5.29 -0.67
C TYR A 63 -5.41 4.84 -1.00
N GLU A 64 -6.31 4.83 -0.01
CA GLU A 64 -7.73 4.49 -0.21
C GLU A 64 -8.35 5.36 -1.31
N ARG A 65 -8.19 6.69 -1.22
CA ARG A 65 -8.71 7.63 -2.22
C ARG A 65 -8.12 7.44 -3.62
N GLN A 66 -6.87 6.98 -3.72
CA GLN A 66 -6.17 6.81 -4.99
C GLN A 66 -6.52 5.48 -5.67
N VAL A 67 -6.80 4.42 -4.90
CA VAL A 67 -7.13 3.08 -5.44
C VAL A 67 -8.57 2.98 -5.93
N PHE A 68 -9.50 3.73 -5.34
CA PHE A 68 -10.92 3.71 -5.70
C PHE A 68 -11.34 4.75 -6.76
N LYS A 69 -10.37 5.33 -7.48
CA LYS A 69 -10.63 6.10 -8.72
C LYS A 69 -10.58 5.19 -9.93
#